data_AF-A0AAU8ZJX8-F1
#
_entry.id   AF-A0AAU8ZJX8-F1
#
_cell.length_a   1.000
_cell.length_b   1.000
_cell.length_c   1.000
_cell.angle_alpha   90.00
_cell.angle_beta   90.00
_cell.angle_gamma   90.00
#
_symmetry.space_group_name_H-M   'P 1'
#
loop_
_entity.id
_entity.type
_entity.pdbx_description
1 polymer ?
#
loop_
_entity_poly.entity_id
_entity_poly.type
_entity_poly.pdbx_seq_one_letter_code
_entity_poly.pdbx_strand_id
1 'polypeptide(L)'
;MLHPRQSFSTTQEDVSAPQSNWFIRGMLGNVLNPKMGIFYVSFLPQFIPAGQPLIAWTFLLVTIHVVIGTLWSLTLIMMTGYASRLLKSRRFIRWMDRLTGGLFMFFAVKLALSHR
;
A
#
# COMPACT_ATOMS: atom_id res chain seq x y z
N MET A 1 -25.89 31.13 19.33
CA MET A 1 -26.37 30.30 18.20
C MET A 1 -25.17 29.98 17.33
N LEU A 2 -24.72 28.72 17.42
CA LEU A 2 -23.49 28.22 16.82
C LEU A 2 -23.67 28.08 15.30
N HIS A 3 -22.89 28.82 14.53
CA HIS A 3 -22.74 28.58 13.09
C HIS A 3 -21.87 27.33 12.89
N PRO A 4 -22.41 26.23 12.33
CA PRO A 4 -21.62 25.05 12.01
C PRO A 4 -20.60 25.38 10.92
N ARG A 5 -19.32 25.13 11.19
CA ARG A 5 -18.24 25.25 10.21
C ARG A 5 -18.46 24.20 9.09
N GLN A 6 -19.06 24.63 7.98
CA GLN A 6 -19.33 23.78 6.80
C GLN A 6 -18.39 24.02 5.62
N SER A 7 -17.40 24.90 5.75
CA SER A 7 -16.32 25.02 4.76
C SER A 7 -15.02 24.54 5.38
N PHE A 8 -14.43 23.53 4.76
CA PHE A 8 -12.99 23.32 4.86
C PHE A 8 -12.35 24.57 4.24
N SER A 9 -11.95 25.52 5.08
CA SER A 9 -10.94 26.49 4.69
C SER A 9 -9.64 25.71 4.55
N THR A 10 -9.49 25.06 3.40
CA THR A 10 -8.19 24.77 2.82
C THR A 10 -7.51 26.13 2.71
N THR A 11 -6.71 26.48 3.73
CA THR A 11 -5.61 27.40 3.54
C THR A 11 -4.75 26.71 2.49
N GLN A 12 -5.06 27.04 1.24
CA GLN A 12 -4.26 26.75 0.09
C GLN A 12 -3.03 27.64 0.25
N GLU A 13 -2.08 27.18 1.06
CA GLU A 13 -0.69 27.46 0.73
C GLU A 13 -0.49 26.83 -0.66
N ASP A 14 -0.50 27.70 -1.68
CA ASP A 14 0.03 27.44 -3.01
C ASP A 14 1.53 27.12 -2.90
N VAL A 15 1.88 26.03 -2.22
CA VAL A 15 3.03 25.26 -2.66
C VAL A 15 2.50 24.54 -3.88
N SER A 16 2.80 25.12 -5.05
CA SER A 16 2.83 24.40 -6.31
C SER A 16 3.82 23.25 -6.18
N ALA A 17 3.47 22.24 -5.37
CA ALA A 17 4.16 20.98 -5.36
C ALA A 17 4.07 20.49 -6.81
N PRO A 18 5.19 20.16 -7.46
CA PRO A 18 5.13 19.60 -8.80
C PRO A 18 4.09 18.50 -8.75
N GLN A 19 3.18 18.44 -9.74
CA GLN A 19 2.27 17.31 -9.89
C GLN A 19 3.15 16.06 -10.02
N SER A 20 3.53 15.50 -8.88
CA SER A 20 4.50 14.46 -8.75
C SER A 20 3.84 13.28 -9.42
N ASN A 21 4.35 12.92 -10.59
CA ASN A 21 3.79 11.89 -11.41
C ASN A 21 3.59 10.63 -10.54
N TRP A 22 2.35 10.28 -10.23
CA TRP A 22 2.03 9.25 -9.22
C TRP A 22 2.67 7.91 -9.59
N PHE A 23 2.84 7.68 -10.90
CA PHE A 23 3.63 6.58 -11.45
C PHE A 23 5.09 6.58 -10.96
N ILE A 24 5.78 7.72 -11.02
CA ILE A 24 7.17 7.86 -10.56
C ILE A 24 7.24 7.62 -9.05
N ARG A 25 6.27 8.10 -8.27
CA ARG A 25 6.22 7.82 -6.82
C ARG A 25 6.02 6.33 -6.52
N GLY A 26 5.12 5.67 -7.24
CA GLY A 26 4.92 4.22 -7.10
C GLY A 26 6.14 3.42 -7.54
N MET A 27 6.74 3.79 -8.66
CA MET A 27 7.95 3.18 -9.21
C MET A 27 9.14 3.37 -8.27
N LEU A 28 9.43 4.60 -7.83
CA LEU A 28 10.48 4.89 -6.87
C LEU A 28 10.21 4.20 -5.54
N GLY A 29 8.96 4.19 -5.03
CA GLY A 29 8.62 3.47 -3.81
C GLY A 29 8.86 1.95 -3.89
N ASN A 30 8.71 1.36 -5.08
CA ASN A 30 8.99 -0.06 -5.31
C ASN A 30 10.50 -0.32 -5.48
N VAL A 31 11.18 0.50 -6.29
CA VAL A 31 12.62 0.39 -6.57
C VAL A 31 13.48 0.72 -5.35
N LEU A 32 13.14 1.77 -4.59
CA LEU A 32 13.85 2.16 -3.37
C LEU A 32 13.51 1.26 -2.18
N ASN A 33 12.63 0.27 -2.32
CA ASN A 33 12.35 -0.65 -1.22
C ASN A 33 13.51 -1.65 -1.08
N PRO A 34 14.41 -1.47 -0.09
CA PRO A 34 15.61 -2.31 0.02
C PRO A 34 15.26 -3.78 0.30
N LYS A 35 14.03 -4.04 0.77
CA LYS A 35 13.51 -5.37 1.04
C LYS A 35 13.48 -6.25 -0.21
N MET A 36 13.20 -5.66 -1.38
CA MET A 36 13.18 -6.39 -2.65
C MET A 36 14.59 -6.82 -3.05
N GLY A 37 15.57 -5.92 -2.94
CA GLY A 37 16.98 -6.24 -3.24
C GLY A 37 17.53 -7.34 -2.34
N ILE A 38 17.29 -7.25 -1.04
CA ILE A 38 17.74 -8.26 -0.07
C ILE A 38 17.07 -9.61 -0.33
N PHE A 39 15.77 -9.63 -0.65
CA PHE A 39 15.05 -10.84 -1.03
C PHE A 39 15.69 -11.50 -2.25
N TYR A 40 15.95 -10.75 -3.32
CA TYR A 40 16.56 -11.30 -4.52
C TYR A 40 17.96 -11.86 -4.26
N VAL A 41 18.83 -11.13 -3.56
CA VAL A 41 20.19 -11.62 -3.23
C VAL A 41 20.16 -12.89 -2.39
N SER A 42 19.16 -13.03 -1.50
CA SER A 42 19.06 -14.20 -0.60
C SER A 42 18.39 -15.40 -1.25
N PHE A 43 17.35 -15.20 -2.07
CA PHE A 43 16.53 -16.27 -2.61
C PHE A 43 16.95 -16.73 -4.01
N LEU A 44 17.43 -15.85 -4.91
CA LEU A 44 17.85 -16.27 -6.25
C LEU A 44 18.87 -17.41 -6.25
N PRO A 45 20.01 -17.32 -5.52
CA PRO A 45 21.02 -18.37 -5.57
C PRO A 45 20.54 -19.71 -5.01
N GLN A 46 19.53 -19.71 -4.12
CA GLN A 46 18.96 -20.93 -3.54
C GLN A 46 18.15 -21.74 -4.56
N PHE A 47 17.65 -21.12 -5.63
CA PHE A 47 16.82 -21.78 -6.64
C PHE A 47 17.59 -22.19 -7.90
N ILE A 48 18.90 -21.96 -7.97
CA ILE A 48 19.70 -22.27 -9.16
C ILE A 48 20.43 -23.61 -8.95
N PRO A 49 20.13 -24.65 -9.75
CA PRO A 49 20.84 -25.92 -9.68
C PRO A 49 22.31 -25.75 -10.07
N ALA A 50 23.21 -26.42 -9.35
CA ALA A 50 24.62 -26.41 -9.68
C ALA A 50 24.86 -26.98 -11.09
N GLY A 51 25.60 -26.25 -11.94
CA GLY A 51 25.95 -26.67 -13.31
C GLY A 51 25.04 -26.15 -14.43
N GLN A 52 23.99 -25.39 -14.11
CA GLN A 52 23.11 -24.74 -15.10
C GLN A 52 23.53 -23.29 -15.40
N PRO A 53 23.17 -22.72 -16.56
CA PRO A 53 23.44 -21.31 -16.88
C PRO A 53 22.72 -20.37 -15.91
N LEU A 54 23.51 -19.78 -14.99
CA LEU A 54 23.08 -18.87 -13.92
C LEU A 54 22.19 -17.72 -14.43
N ILE A 55 22.58 -17.12 -15.56
CA ILE A 55 21.90 -15.96 -16.16
C ILE A 55 20.50 -16.34 -16.65
N ALA A 56 20.36 -17.49 -17.31
CA ALA A 56 19.07 -17.92 -17.86
C ALA A 56 18.06 -18.23 -16.74
N TRP A 57 18.48 -18.93 -15.69
CA TRP A 57 17.64 -19.22 -14.53
C TRP A 57 17.28 -17.96 -13.74
N THR A 58 18.22 -17.03 -13.58
CA THR A 58 17.97 -15.75 -12.93
C THR A 58 16.92 -14.95 -13.71
N PHE A 59 17.06 -14.84 -15.03
CA PHE A 59 16.07 -14.16 -15.88
C PHE A 59 14.69 -14.82 -15.81
N LEU A 60 14.64 -16.15 -15.82
CA LEU A 60 13.39 -16.90 -15.72
C LEU A 60 12.67 -16.60 -14.39
N LEU A 61 13.38 -16.70 -13.27
CA LEU A 61 12.83 -16.44 -11.93
C LEU A 61 12.38 -14.98 -11.77
N VAL A 62 13.18 -14.02 -12.25
CA VAL A 62 12.81 -12.60 -12.25
C VAL A 62 11.57 -12.36 -13.10
N THR A 63 11.49 -12.98 -14.28
CA THR A 63 10.32 -12.85 -15.18
C THR A 63 9.05 -13.37 -14.52
N ILE A 64 9.09 -14.56 -13.92
CA ILE A 64 7.94 -15.13 -13.19
C ILE A 64 7.50 -14.17 -12.07
N HIS A 65 8.46 -13.64 -11.31
CA HIS A 65 8.15 -12.71 -10.23
C HIS A 65 7.47 -11.44 -10.74
N VAL A 66 7.97 -10.84 -11.82
CA VAL A 66 7.39 -9.65 -12.45
C VAL A 66 5.98 -9.93 -12.97
N VAL A 67 5.76 -11.09 -13.61
CA VAL A 67 4.44 -11.48 -14.12
C VAL A 67 3.43 -11.62 -12.98
N ILE A 68 3.79 -12.32 -11.90
CA ILE A 68 2.93 -12.48 -10.72
C ILE A 68 2.64 -11.12 -10.08
N GLY A 69 3.66 -10.29 -9.87
CA GLY A 69 3.51 -8.96 -9.30
C GLY A 69 2.61 -8.05 -10.16
N THR A 70 2.71 -8.17 -11.48
CA THR A 70 1.87 -7.43 -12.43
C THR A 70 0.43 -7.92 -12.39
N LEU A 71 0.19 -9.23 -12.45
CA LEU A 71 -1.16 -9.82 -12.32
C LEU A 71 -1.82 -9.44 -11.00
N TRP A 72 -1.08 -9.48 -9.91
CA TRP A 72 -1.54 -9.05 -8.61
C TRP A 72 -1.89 -7.55 -8.60
N SER A 73 -1.01 -6.71 -9.14
CA SER A 73 -1.25 -5.26 -9.22
C SER A 73 -2.46 -4.93 -10.10
N LEU A 74 -2.62 -5.61 -11.24
CA LEU A 74 -3.79 -5.47 -12.10
C LEU A 74 -5.07 -5.90 -11.37
N THR A 75 -5.02 -7.00 -10.62
CA THR A 75 -6.14 -7.44 -9.78
C THR A 75 -6.51 -6.36 -8.77
N LEU A 76 -5.52 -5.78 -8.08
CA LEU A 76 -5.76 -4.66 -7.16
C LEU A 76 -6.34 -3.45 -7.87
N ILE A 77 -5.83 -3.07 -9.05
CA ILE A 77 -6.32 -1.94 -9.85
C ILE A 77 -7.81 -2.15 -10.22
N MET A 78 -8.14 -3.33 -10.75
CA MET A 78 -9.51 -3.70 -11.09
C MET A 78 -10.42 -3.70 -9.86
N MET A 79 -9.95 -4.24 -8.75
CA MET A 79 -10.66 -4.20 -7.47
C MET A 79 -10.84 -2.78 -6.96
N THR A 80 -9.86 -1.88 -7.10
CA THR A 80 -10.03 -0.45 -6.75
C THR A 80 -11.07 0.24 -7.61
N GLY A 81 -11.29 -0.17 -8.86
CA GLY A 81 -12.41 0.36 -9.66
C GLY A 81 -13.77 0.07 -9.02
N TYR A 82 -13.95 -1.16 -8.53
CA TYR A 82 -15.17 -1.59 -7.84
C TYR A 82 -15.25 -1.03 -6.40
N ALA A 83 -14.12 -1.04 -5.70
CA ALA A 83 -13.98 -0.54 -4.35
C ALA A 83 -14.14 0.99 -4.31
N SER A 84 -13.68 1.75 -5.30
CA SER A 84 -13.89 3.20 -5.34
C SER A 84 -15.37 3.59 -5.36
N ARG A 85 -16.23 2.77 -6.00
CA ARG A 85 -17.70 2.91 -5.91
C ARG A 85 -18.22 2.59 -4.51
N LEU A 86 -17.73 1.53 -3.86
CA LEU A 86 -18.13 1.13 -2.51
C LEU A 86 -17.61 2.07 -1.40
N LEU A 87 -16.35 2.51 -1.50
CA LEU A 87 -15.68 3.45 -0.61
C LEU A 87 -16.22 4.87 -0.76
N LYS A 88 -16.71 5.28 -1.94
CA LYS A 88 -17.50 6.52 -2.06
C LYS A 88 -18.85 6.45 -1.35
N SER A 89 -19.34 5.26 -0.99
CA SER A 89 -20.56 5.17 -0.21
C SER A 89 -20.29 5.67 1.22
N ARG A 90 -21.00 6.74 1.60
CA ARG A 90 -20.94 7.34 2.94
C ARG A 90 -21.21 6.32 4.06
N ARG A 91 -21.85 5.19 3.75
CA ARG A 91 -22.16 4.11 4.71
C ARG A 91 -20.94 3.27 5.04
N PHE A 92 -20.07 2.99 4.06
CA PHE A 92 -18.85 2.22 4.26
C PHE A 92 -17.81 3.01 5.06
N ILE A 93 -17.60 4.28 4.72
CA ILE A 93 -16.69 5.18 5.46
C ILE A 93 -17.10 5.25 6.94
N ARG A 94 -18.38 5.50 7.24
CA ARG A 94 -18.88 5.54 8.62
C ARG A 94 -18.73 4.22 9.37
N TRP A 95 -18.76 3.08 8.68
CA TRP A 95 -18.56 1.78 9.31
C TRP A 95 -17.08 1.54 9.62
N MET A 96 -16.17 1.89 8.71
CA MET A 96 -14.73 1.88 8.97
C MET A 96 -14.35 2.81 10.13
N ASP A 97 -14.87 4.05 10.16
CA ASP A 97 -14.60 4.99 11.26
C ASP A 97 -15.06 4.43 12.61
N ARG A 98 -16.21 3.76 12.64
CA ARG A 98 -16.74 3.12 13.85
C ARG A 98 -15.90 1.92 14.27
N LEU A 99 -15.42 1.10 13.33
CA LEU A 99 -14.51 0.00 13.64
C LEU A 99 -13.18 0.50 14.17
N THR A 100 -12.56 1.47 13.50
CA THR A 100 -11.28 2.04 13.93
C THR A 100 -11.41 2.73 15.28
N GLY A 101 -12.47 3.52 15.49
CA GLY A 101 -12.78 4.11 16.79
C GLY A 101 -13.04 3.07 17.88
N GLY A 102 -13.78 2.01 17.55
CA GLY A 102 -14.02 0.88 18.46
C GLY A 102 -12.74 0.13 18.82
N LEU A 103 -11.84 -0.07 17.85
CA LEU A 103 -10.56 -0.74 18.06
C LEU A 103 -9.63 0.10 18.95
N PHE A 104 -9.59 1.42 18.73
CA PHE A 104 -8.85 2.33 19.62
C PHE A 104 -9.44 2.38 21.02
N MET A 105 -10.77 2.41 21.16
CA MET A 105 -11.43 2.37 22.46
C MET A 105 -11.14 1.04 23.18
N PHE A 106 -11.18 -0.07 22.45
CA PHE A 106 -10.79 -1.38 22.96
C PHE A 106 -9.33 -1.39 23.43
N PHE A 107 -8.39 -0.88 22.62
CA PHE A 107 -6.99 -0.79 23.02
C PHE A 107 -6.78 0.15 24.21
N ALA A 108 -7.49 1.27 24.29
CA ALA A 108 -7.42 2.20 25.42
C ALA A 108 -7.92 1.55 26.72
N VAL A 109 -9.05 0.83 26.67
CA VAL A 109 -9.57 0.07 27.81
C VAL A 109 -8.62 -1.05 28.19
N LYS A 110 -8.12 -1.82 27.22
CA LYS A 110 -7.14 -2.89 27.46
C LYS A 110 -5.87 -2.33 28.11
N LEU A 111 -5.38 -1.18 27.65
CA LEU A 111 -4.19 -0.53 28.21
C LEU A 111 -4.45 -0.03 29.64
N ALA A 112 -5.59 0.59 29.89
CA ALA A 112 -5.97 1.04 31.24
C ALA A 112 -6.09 -0.11 32.24
N LEU A 113 -6.60 -1.27 31.79
CA LEU A 113 -6.70 -2.48 32.61
C LEU A 113 -5.37 -3.24 32.74
N SER A 114 -4.51 -3.16 31.72
CA SER A 114 -3.19 -3.80 31.70
C SER A 114 -2.13 -3.02 32.48
N HIS A 115 -2.40 -1.78 32.89
CA HIS A 115 -1.51 -0.98 33.73
C HIS A 115 -1.73 -1.24 35.22
N ARG A 116 -1.76 -2.53 35.59
CA ARG A 116 -1.60 -3.07 36.95
C ARG A 116 -0.55 -4.16 36.89
#